data_AF-A0A9P7FQS0-F1
#
_entry.id   AF-A0A9P7FQS0-F1
#
_cell.length_a   1.000
_cell.length_b   1.000
_cell.length_c   1.000
_cell.angle_alpha   90.00
_cell.angle_beta   90.00
_cell.angle_gamma   90.00
#
_symmetry.space_group_name_H-M   'P 1'
#
loop_
_entity.id
_entity.type
_entity.pdbx_description
1 polymer ?
#
loop_
_entity_poly.entity_id
_entity_poly.type
_entity_poly.pdbx_seq_one_letter_code
_entity_poly.pdbx_strand_id
1 'polypeptide(L)'
;MALDAQSVKDGSLVCIKRITRVASDEVAIAEYLTSPELRRDSSNHCAPSLDSFQDPEDPGVRYMVMPILRPFEDPDFGARGEVVDFVTQILE
;
A
#
# COMPACT_ATOMS: atom_id res chain seq x y z
N MET A 1 -10.93 5.61 -5.01
CA MET A 1 -11.57 4.31 -5.33
C MET A 1 -10.49 3.26 -5.39
N ALA A 2 -10.77 2.05 -4.89
CA ALA A 2 -9.86 0.92 -4.91
C ALA A 2 -10.57 -0.27 -5.58
N LEU A 3 -9.82 -1.05 -6.35
CA LEU A 3 -10.29 -2.24 -7.07
C LEU A 3 -9.37 -3.41 -6.72
N ASP A 4 -9.91 -4.61 -6.56
CA ASP A 4 -9.13 -5.84 -6.53
C ASP A 4 -8.78 -6.29 -7.96
N ALA A 5 -7.61 -6.88 -8.12
CA ALA A 5 -7.15 -7.44 -9.40
C ALA A 5 -6.19 -8.61 -9.17
N GLN A 6 -5.95 -9.38 -10.22
CA GLN A 6 -4.92 -10.41 -10.25
C GLN A 6 -3.79 -10.00 -11.20
N SER A 7 -2.56 -10.06 -10.71
CA SER A 7 -1.36 -9.84 -11.52
C SER A 7 -1.21 -10.93 -12.57
N VAL A 8 -1.10 -10.53 -13.83
CA VAL A 8 -0.85 -11.48 -14.94
C VAL A 8 0.58 -12.02 -14.95
N LYS A 9 1.51 -11.38 -14.22
CA LYS A 9 2.93 -11.78 -14.18
C LYS A 9 3.14 -13.01 -13.30
N ASP A 10 2.45 -13.08 -12.16
CA ASP A 10 2.69 -14.08 -11.11
C ASP A 10 1.41 -14.63 -10.46
N GLY A 11 0.22 -14.18 -10.86
CA GLY A 11 -1.06 -14.63 -10.32
C GLY A 11 -1.41 -14.08 -8.94
N SER A 12 -0.62 -13.15 -8.39
CA SER A 12 -0.86 -12.56 -7.07
C SER A 12 -2.09 -11.65 -7.06
N LEU A 13 -2.83 -11.61 -5.94
CA LEU A 13 -3.92 -10.65 -5.73
C LEU A 13 -3.35 -9.30 -5.31
N VAL A 14 -3.80 -8.24 -5.99
CA VAL A 14 -3.36 -6.87 -5.76
C VAL A 14 -4.56 -5.94 -5.62
N CYS A 15 -4.32 -4.79 -5.01
CA CYS A 15 -5.25 -3.68 -4.98
C CYS A 15 -4.75 -2.59 -5.95
N ILE A 16 -5.63 -2.07 -6.79
CA ILE A 16 -5.37 -0.93 -7.68
C ILE A 16 -6.13 0.27 -7.13
N LYS A 17 -5.40 1.27 -6.62
CA LYS A 17 -5.97 2.52 -6.12
C LYS A 17 -5.90 3.59 -7.18
N ARG A 18 -7.05 4.22 -7.47
CA ARG A 18 -7.14 5.41 -8.35
C ARG A 18 -6.78 6.66 -7.54
N ILE A 19 -5.69 7.30 -7.94
CA ILE A 19 -5.16 8.55 -7.38
C ILE A 19 -5.52 9.70 -8.32
N THR A 20 -6.06 10.77 -7.76
CA THR A 20 -6.42 11.97 -8.53
C THR A 20 -5.41 13.09 -8.26
N ARG A 21 -5.36 14.11 -9.13
CA ARG A 21 -4.49 15.29 -8.95
C ARG A 21 -4.54 15.95 -7.58
N VAL A 22 -5.64 15.85 -6.84
CA VAL A 22 -5.77 16.43 -5.48
C VAL A 22 -4.84 15.73 -4.47
N ALA A 23 -4.51 14.45 -4.71
CA ALA A 23 -3.58 13.65 -3.92
C ALA A 23 -2.28 13.40 -4.70
N SER A 24 -1.71 14.46 -5.30
CA SER A 24 -0.57 14.35 -6.22
C SER A 24 0.65 13.67 -5.61
N ASP A 25 0.86 13.88 -4.31
CA ASP A 25 2.11 13.47 -3.65
C ASP A 25 2.02 12.04 -3.12
N GLU A 26 0.82 11.43 -3.09
CA GLU A 26 0.60 10.10 -2.53
C GLU A 26 1.46 9.04 -3.21
N VAL A 27 1.52 9.06 -4.55
CA VAL A 27 2.35 8.12 -5.31
C VAL A 27 3.83 8.35 -5.03
N ALA A 28 4.27 9.61 -5.00
CA ALA A 28 5.67 9.94 -4.73
C ALA A 28 6.11 9.52 -3.33
N ILE A 29 5.25 9.72 -2.32
CA ILE A 29 5.50 9.29 -0.94
C ILE A 29 5.56 7.75 -0.87
N ALA A 30 4.60 7.05 -1.48
CA ALA A 30 4.58 5.59 -1.48
C ALA A 30 5.79 4.99 -2.20
N GLU A 31 6.21 5.57 -3.33
CA GLU A 31 7.42 5.17 -4.07
C GLU A 31 8.68 5.45 -3.25
N TYR A 32 8.77 6.59 -2.56
CA TYR A 32 9.88 6.89 -1.64
C TYR A 32 9.98 5.86 -0.51
N LEU A 33 8.86 5.57 0.17
CA LEU A 33 8.79 4.56 1.24
C LEU A 33 9.04 3.13 0.71
N THR A 34 8.90 2.91 -0.60
CA THR A 34 9.21 1.64 -1.27
C THR A 34 10.61 1.62 -1.89
N SER A 35 11.42 2.67 -1.71
CA SER A 35 12.80 2.71 -2.19
C SER A 35 13.62 1.53 -1.64
N PRO A 36 14.62 1.01 -2.37
CA PRO A 36 15.43 -0.13 -1.92
C PRO A 36 16.05 0.07 -0.54
N GLU A 37 16.41 1.30 -0.19
CA GLU A 37 16.97 1.68 1.11
C GLU A 37 15.91 1.54 2.21
N LEU A 38 14.75 2.18 2.04
CA LEU A 38 13.68 2.16 3.05
C LEU A 38 12.94 0.83 3.12
N ARG A 39 12.89 0.04 2.04
CA ARG A 39 12.32 -1.31 2.07
C ARG A 39 13.14 -2.31 2.88
N ARG A 40 14.42 -2.04 3.09
CA ARG A 40 15.30 -2.86 3.93
C ARG A 40 15.30 -2.41 5.38
N ASP A 41 14.73 -1.24 5.67
CA ASP A 41 14.57 -0.76 7.03
C ASP A 41 13.48 -1.55 7.74
N SER A 42 13.82 -2.19 8.86
CA SER A 42 12.88 -3.01 9.62
C SER A 42 11.82 -2.19 10.36
N SER A 43 12.03 -0.89 10.55
CA SER A 43 11.01 0.00 11.14
C SER A 43 10.02 0.56 10.12
N ASN A 44 10.24 0.31 8.82
CA ASN A 44 9.33 0.76 7.78
C ASN A 44 8.19 -0.25 7.57
N HIS A 45 7.07 -0.02 8.26
CA HIS A 45 5.86 -0.84 8.15
C HIS A 45 4.88 -0.35 7.06
N CYS A 46 5.31 0.57 6.19
CA CYS A 46 4.44 1.10 5.16
C CYS A 46 4.13 0.05 4.09
N ALA A 47 2.86 -0.01 3.66
CA ALA A 47 2.46 -0.86 2.56
C ALA A 47 3.20 -0.45 1.26
N PRO A 48 3.88 -1.39 0.58
CA PRO A 48 4.71 -1.04 -0.57
C PRO A 48 3.87 -0.71 -1.80
N SER A 49 4.36 0.22 -2.62
CA SER A 49 3.91 0.41 -4.00
C SER A 49 4.59 -0.64 -4.90
N LEU A 50 3.80 -1.54 -5.49
CA LEU A 50 4.31 -2.58 -6.38
C LEU A 50 4.53 -2.06 -7.80
N ASP A 51 3.68 -1.15 -8.25
CA ASP A 51 3.73 -0.53 -9.58
C ASP A 51 2.88 0.75 -9.58
N SER A 52 3.14 1.67 -10.51
CA SER A 52 2.29 2.83 -10.73
C SER A 52 2.27 3.24 -12.20
N PHE A 53 1.08 3.58 -12.72
CA PHE A 53 0.91 3.93 -14.13
C PHE A 53 -0.13 5.03 -14.32
N GLN A 54 0.07 5.85 -15.35
CA GLN A 54 -0.84 6.95 -15.67
C GLN A 54 -2.09 6.42 -16.39
N ASP A 55 -3.23 7.04 -16.14
CA ASP A 55 -4.43 6.78 -16.93
C ASP A 55 -4.22 7.24 -18.39
N PRO A 56 -4.54 6.39 -19.39
CA PRO A 56 -4.32 6.73 -20.80
C PRO A 56 -5.27 7.82 -21.33
N GLU A 57 -6.41 8.05 -20.69
CA GLU A 57 -7.43 9.02 -21.11
C GLU A 57 -7.41 10.31 -20.26
N ASP A 58 -7.06 10.21 -18.97
CA ASP A 58 -6.98 11.36 -18.06
C ASP A 58 -5.58 11.51 -17.43
N PRO A 59 -4.72 12.42 -17.94
CA PRO A 59 -3.40 12.69 -17.38
C PRO A 59 -3.41 13.17 -15.92
N GLY A 60 -4.57 13.56 -15.39
CA GLY A 60 -4.75 13.92 -13.98
C GLY A 60 -5.04 12.74 -13.05
N VAL A 61 -5.06 11.52 -13.57
CA VAL A 61 -5.27 10.29 -12.81
C VAL A 61 -4.04 9.40 -12.93
N ARG A 62 -3.65 8.82 -11.80
CA ARG A 62 -2.63 7.78 -11.73
C ARG A 62 -3.20 6.58 -10.97
N TYR A 63 -2.84 5.39 -11.39
CA TYR A 63 -3.16 4.17 -10.68
C TYR A 63 -1.93 3.69 -9.93
N MET A 64 -2.13 3.29 -8.68
CA MET A 64 -1.09 2.71 -7.84
C MET A 64 -1.49 1.29 -7.48
N VAL A 65 -0.60 0.35 -7.76
CA VAL A 65 -0.77 -1.08 -7.47
C VAL A 65 -0.11 -1.38 -6.14
N MET A 66 -0.85 -1.98 -5.23
CA MET A 66 -0.42 -2.31 -3.88
C MET A 66 -0.77 -3.77 -3.56
N PRO A 67 -0.16 -4.38 -2.54
CA PRO A 67 -0.64 -5.66 -2.02
C PRO A 67 -2.11 -5.56 -1.59
N ILE A 68 -2.88 -6.62 -1.78
CA ILE A 68 -4.20 -6.70 -1.14
C ILE A 68 -4.00 -6.91 0.37
N LEU A 69 -4.51 -5.99 1.17
CA LEU A 69 -4.43 -6.05 2.63
C LEU A 69 -5.79 -6.34 3.24
N ARG A 70 -5.79 -6.82 4.48
CA ARG A 70 -6.98 -7.05 5.29
C ARG A 70 -7.14 -5.91 6.30
N PRO A 71 -8.37 -5.56 6.72
CA PRO A 71 -8.58 -4.72 7.90
C PRO A 71 -7.76 -5.23 9.10
N PHE A 72 -7.20 -4.32 9.89
CA PHE A 72 -6.30 -4.67 10.99
C PHE A 72 -7.06 -5.31 12.16
N GLU A 73 -8.36 -5.06 12.22
CA GLU A 73 -9.30 -5.52 13.22
C GLU A 73 -10.06 -6.80 12.80
N ASP A 74 -9.70 -7.42 11.67
CA ASP A 74 -10.31 -8.67 11.21
C ASP A 74 -9.25 -9.76 10.97
N PRO A 75 -9.19 -10.82 11.78
CA PRO A 75 -10.01 -11.06 12.97
C PRO A 75 -9.68 -10.07 14.10
N ASP A 76 -10.59 -9.97 15.07
CA ASP A 76 -10.35 -9.18 16.29
C ASP A 76 -9.06 -9.62 17.01
N PHE A 77 -8.41 -8.67 17.71
CA PHE A 77 -7.29 -8.98 18.60
C PHE A 77 -7.72 -9.96 19.71
N GLY A 78 -7.07 -11.13 19.78
CA GLY A 78 -7.33 -12.17 20.76
C GLY A 78 -6.53 -12.02 22.05
N ALA A 79 -5.39 -11.33 22.01
CA ALA A 79 -4.52 -11.10 23.16
C ALA A 79 -4.09 -9.64 23.32
N ARG A 80 -3.85 -9.21 24.57
CA ARG A 80 -3.30 -7.87 24.87
C ARG A 80 -1.95 -7.64 24.21
N GLY A 81 -1.13 -8.69 24.09
CA GLY A 81 0.18 -8.62 23.42
C GLY A 81 0.06 -8.21 21.95
N GLU A 82 -0.94 -8.75 21.23
CA GLU A 82 -1.16 -8.42 19.81
C GLU A 82 -1.48 -6.93 19.62
N VAL A 83 -2.26 -6.35 20.53
CA VAL A 83 -2.58 -4.91 20.50
C VAL A 83 -1.32 -4.07 20.76
N VAL A 84 -0.50 -4.46 21.74
CA VAL A 84 0.75 -3.76 22.05
C VAL A 84 1.71 -3.84 20.87
N ASP A 85 1.85 -5.02 20.25
CA ASP A 85 2.72 -5.21 19.09
C ASP A 85 2.25 -4.38 17.89
N PHE A 86 0.94 -4.38 17.59
CA PHE A 86 0.35 -3.56 16.53
C PHE A 86 0.56 -2.05 16.75
N VAL A 87 0.29 -1.55 17.95
CA VAL A 87 0.49 -0.13 18.28
C VAL A 87 1.96 0.24 18.22
N THR A 88 2.86 -0.66 18.64
CA THR A 88 4.31 -0.42 18.56
C THR A 88 4.73 -0.27 17.11
N GLN A 89 4.34 -1.20 16.22
CA GLN A 89 4.67 -1.14 14.79
C GLN A 89 4.12 0.11 14.09
N ILE A 90 2.94 0.61 14.48
CA ILE A 90 2.38 1.83 13.88
C ILE A 90 3.13 3.10 14.29
N LEU A 91 3.78 3.09 15.47
CA LEU A 91 4.47 4.25 16.03
C LEU A 91 5.98 4.26 15.75
N GLU A 92 6.51 3.19 15.15
CA GLU A 92 7.89 3.10 14.63
C GLU A 92 8.09 4.00 13.40
#